data_AF-A0A7V3YHW9-F1
#
_entry.id   AF-A0A7V3YHW9-F1
#
_cell.length_a   1.000
_cell.length_b   1.000
_cell.length_c   1.000
_cell.angle_alpha   90.00
_cell.angle_beta   90.00
_cell.angle_gamma   90.00
#
_symmetry.space_group_name_H-M   'P 1'
#
loop_
_entity.id
_entity.type
_entity.pdbx_description
1 polymer ?
#
loop_
_entity_poly.entity_id
_entity_poly.type
_entity_poly.pdbx_seq_one_letter_code
_entity_poly.pdbx_strand_id
1 'polypeptide(L)' 'MGAAKNRVALLLFGHACIVLGCLLITWGVYLLPFSRPVLSHILTRPLFWGLFSLMGGVCANFHGFCRCVRGEWRQQR' A
#
# COMPACT_ATOMS: atom_id res chain seq x y z
N MET A 1 -26.16 -2.20 6.78
CA MET A 1 -25.52 -2.46 5.46
C MET A 1 -24.23 -1.66 5.19
N GLY A 2 -23.65 -0.91 6.16
CA GLY A 2 -22.50 -0.01 5.91
C GLY A 2 -21.09 -0.56 6.12
N ALA A 3 -20.88 -1.56 6.99
CA ALA A 3 -19.52 -2.03 7.32
C ALA A 3 -18.87 -2.88 6.22
N ALA A 4 -19.66 -3.68 5.50
CA ALA A 4 -19.15 -4.57 4.43
C ALA A 4 -18.65 -3.80 3.21
N LYS A 5 -19.33 -2.71 2.81
CA LYS A 5 -18.90 -1.85 1.69
C LYS A 5 -17.57 -1.15 1.99
N ASN A 6 -17.38 -0.69 3.23
CA ASN A 6 -16.14 -0.03 3.64
C ASN A 6 -14.93 -1.00 3.62
N ARG A 7 -15.15 -2.26 3.99
CA ARG A 7 -14.11 -3.31 3.92
C ARG A 7 -13.68 -3.61 2.48
N VAL A 8 -14.65 -3.82 1.58
CA VAL A 8 -14.33 -4.13 0.17
C VAL A 8 -13.57 -2.97 -0.47
N ALA A 9 -13.95 -1.72 -0.17
CA ALA A 9 -13.21 -0.54 -0.64
C ALA A 9 -11.76 -0.51 -0.14
N LEU A 10 -11.51 -0.80 1.14
CA LEU A 10 -10.16 -0.87 1.70
C LEU A 10 -9.30 -1.97 1.06
N LEU A 11 -9.89 -3.14 0.80
CA LEU A 11 -9.19 -4.25 0.15
C LEU A 11 -8.82 -3.92 -1.30
N LEU A 12 -9.77 -3.34 -2.06
CA LEU A 12 -9.52 -2.91 -3.44
C LEU A 12 -8.47 -1.80 -3.50
N PHE A 13 -8.54 -0.82 -2.61
CA PHE A 13 -7.54 0.25 -2.50
C PHE A 13 -6.17 -0.33 -2.17
N GLY A 14 -6.08 -1.19 -1.15
CA GLY A 14 -4.82 -1.82 -0.75
C GLY A 14 -4.22 -2.66 -1.88
N HIS A 15 -5.04 -3.42 -2.60
CA HIS A 15 -4.59 -4.23 -3.73
C HIS A 15 -4.10 -3.36 -4.90
N ALA A 16 -4.81 -2.28 -5.24
CA ALA A 16 -4.38 -1.34 -6.26
C ALA A 16 -3.03 -0.70 -5.91
N CYS A 17 -2.82 -0.32 -4.65
CA CYS A 17 -1.53 0.20 -4.17
C CYS A 17 -0.40 -0.85 -4.25
N ILE A 18 -0.68 -2.12 -3.97
CA ILE A 18 0.33 -3.19 -4.13
C ILE A 18 0.72 -3.33 -5.61
N VAL A 19 -0.25 -3.38 -6.53
CA VAL A 19 0.01 -3.50 -7.97
C VAL A 19 0.83 -2.31 -8.48
N LEU A 20 0.41 -1.08 -8.14
CA LEU A 20 1.16 0.12 -8.48
C LEU A 20 2.56 0.11 -7.87
N GLY A 21 2.68 -0.27 -6.59
CA GLY A 21 3.97 -0.41 -5.91
C GLY A 21 4.92 -1.36 -6.62
N CYS A 22 4.43 -2.54 -7.03
CA CYS A 22 5.22 -3.50 -7.82
C CYS A 22 5.69 -2.89 -9.15
N LEU A 23 4.81 -2.21 -9.90
CA LEU A 23 5.17 -1.57 -11.16
C LEU A 23 6.23 -0.48 -10.97
N LEU A 24 6.08 0.36 -9.94
CA LEU A 24 7.04 1.41 -9.60
C LEU A 24 8.39 0.83 -9.15
N ILE A 25 8.40 -0.28 -8.42
CA ILE A 25 9.63 -0.97 -8.02
C ILE A 25 10.34 -1.52 -9.24
N THR A 26 9.63 -2.26 -10.11
CA THR A 26 10.22 -2.80 -11.35
C THR A 26 10.81 -1.69 -12.20
N TRP A 27 10.06 -0.61 -12.42
CA TRP A 27 10.56 0.59 -13.09
C TRP A 27 11.81 1.13 -12.38
N GLY A 28 11.74 1.33 -11.07
CA GLY A 28 12.84 1.87 -10.28
C GLY A 28 14.12 1.03 -10.36
N VAL A 29 13.99 -0.30 -10.44
CA VAL A 29 15.12 -1.21 -10.62
C VAL A 29 15.81 -0.99 -11.96
N TYR A 30 15.06 -0.74 -13.04
CA TYR A 30 15.63 -0.38 -14.34
C TYR A 30 16.42 0.94 -14.34
N LEU A 31 16.17 1.85 -13.40
CA LEU A 31 16.92 3.10 -13.26
C LEU A 31 18.16 3.00 -12.37
N LEU A 32 18.43 1.87 -11.70
CA LEU A 32 19.64 1.70 -10.87
C LEU A 32 20.96 2.04 -11.59
N PRO A 33 21.23 1.65 -12.85
CA PRO A 33 22.52 1.95 -13.47
C PRO A 33 22.75 3.46 -13.71
N PHE A 34 21.69 4.26 -13.77
CA PHE A 34 21.76 5.71 -13.93
C PHE A 34 21.70 6.44 -12.58
N SER A 35 21.78 5.69 -11.49
CA SER A 35 21.44 6.19 -10.18
C SER A 35 22.64 6.69 -9.37
N ARG A 36 22.63 7.97 -8.98
CA ARG A 36 23.53 8.50 -7.95
C ARG A 36 22.98 8.24 -6.54
N PRO A 37 23.83 7.91 -5.54
CA PRO A 37 23.43 7.68 -4.15
C PRO A 37 23.26 9.01 -3.39
N VAL A 38 22.41 9.89 -3.90
CA VAL A 38 22.09 11.19 -3.27
C VAL A 38 20.68 11.09 -2.69
N LEU A 39 20.46 11.63 -1.49
CA LEU A 39 19.18 11.52 -0.79
C LEU A 39 17.99 12.07 -1.60
N SER A 40 18.17 13.21 -2.26
CA SER A 40 17.18 13.78 -3.19
C SER A 40 16.84 12.82 -4.31
N HIS A 41 17.83 12.06 -4.79
CA HIS A 41 17.67 11.12 -5.87
C HIS A 41 17.01 9.80 -5.43
N ILE A 42 17.09 9.47 -4.14
CA ILE A 42 16.35 8.34 -3.54
C ILE A 42 14.88 8.72 -3.38
N LEU A 43 14.60 9.88 -2.76
CA LEU A 43 13.23 10.32 -2.45
C LEU A 43 12.40 10.69 -3.69
N THR A 44 13.04 11.03 -4.82
CA THR A 44 12.34 11.34 -6.08
C THR A 44 12.18 10.14 -7.01
N ARG A 45 12.85 9.02 -6.73
CA ARG A 45 12.79 7.84 -7.62
C ARG A 45 11.55 6.99 -7.39
N PRO A 46 11.03 6.37 -8.45
CA PRO A 46 9.87 5.49 -8.36
C PRO A 46 10.12 4.30 -7.42
N LEU A 47 11.38 3.88 -7.22
CA LEU A 47 11.71 2.79 -6.29
C LEU A 47 11.29 3.09 -4.84
N PHE A 48 11.54 4.31 -4.35
CA PHE A 48 11.17 4.71 -2.98
C PHE A 48 9.65 4.75 -2.81
N TRP A 49 8.96 5.41 -3.74
CA TRP A 49 7.50 5.51 -3.73
C TRP A 49 6.82 4.16 -3.98
N GLY A 50 7.45 3.28 -4.77
CA GLY A 50 7.00 1.92 -5.00
C GLY A 50 7.04 1.09 -3.72
N LEU A 51 8.15 1.15 -2.96
CA LEU A 51 8.24 0.52 -1.64
C LEU A 51 7.21 1.08 -0.65
N PHE A 52 7.05 2.40 -0.60
CA PHE A 52 6.06 3.05 0.26
C PHE A 52 4.62 2.63 -0.10
N SER A 53 4.31 2.59 -1.39
CA SER A 53 3.00 2.18 -1.90
C SER A 53 2.71 0.69 -1.65
N LEU A 54 3.71 -0.17 -1.82
CA LEU A 54 3.58 -1.61 -1.57
C LEU A 54 3.34 -1.88 -0.08
N MET A 55 4.13 -1.27 0.80
CA MET A 55 3.99 -1.47 2.25
C MET A 55 2.71 -0.82 2.79
N GLY A 56 2.34 0.35 2.28
CA GLY A 56 1.06 1.00 2.56
C GLY A 56 -0.14 0.15 2.11
N GLY A 57 -0.07 -0.45 0.92
CA GLY A 57 -1.11 -1.32 0.38
C GLY A 57 -1.28 -2.63 1.16
N VAL A 58 -0.17 -3.24 1.62
CA VAL A 58 -0.21 -4.40 2.53
C VAL A 58 -0.85 -4.01 3.85
N CYS A 59 -0.45 -2.87 4.43
CA CYS A 59 -1.04 -2.36 5.67
C CYS A 59 -2.55 -2.15 5.54
N ALA A 60 -3.01 -1.50 4.46
CA ALA A 60 -4.43 -1.27 4.19
C ALA A 60 -5.21 -2.59 4.06
N ASN A 61 -4.64 -3.59 3.38
CA ASN A 61 -5.24 -4.92 3.29
C ASN A 61 -5.37 -5.58 4.67
N PHE A 62 -4.30 -5.58 5.48
CA PHE A 62 -4.32 -6.12 6.85
C PHE A 62 -5.35 -5.40 7.72
N HIS A 63 -5.41 -4.06 7.65
CA HIS A 63 -6.41 -3.27 8.37
C HIS A 63 -7.85 -3.62 7.96
N GLY A 64 -8.07 -3.99 6.69
CA GLY A 64 -9.35 -4.51 6.21
C GLY A 64 -9.82 -5.80 6.89
N PHE A 65 -8.90 -6.56 7.52
CA PHE A 65 -9.22 -7.75 8.31
C PHE A 65 -9.20 -7.53 9.83
N CYS A 66 -8.73 -6.36 10.29
CA CYS A 66 -8.75 -6.05 11.71
C CYS A 66 -10.18 -6.08 12.26
N ARG A 67 -10.29 -6.50 13.52
CA ARG A 67 -11.53 -6.43 14.34
C ARG A 67 -12.14 -5.03 14.28
N CYS A 68 -11.28 -4.04 13.98
CA CYS A 68 -11.66 -2.66 13.83
C CYS A 68 -12.65 -2.34 12.74
N VAL A 69 -12.36 -2.87 11.57
CA VAL A 69 -13.17 -2.67 10.38
C VAL A 69 -14.30 -3.70 10.33
N ARG A 70 -14.11 -4.88 10.94
CA ARG A 70 -15.15 -5.92 11.09
C ARG A 70 -16.28 -5.53 12.05
N GLY A 71 -16.10 -4.50 12.88
CA GLY A 71 -17.15 -4.01 13.78
C GLY A 71 -17.48 -4.94 14.95
N GLU A 72 -16.62 -5.92 15.23
CA GLU A 72 -16.84 -6.95 16.27
C GLU A 72 -16.89 -6.37 17.69
N TRP A 73 -16.34 -5.17 17.89
CA TRP A 73 -16.44 -4.41 19.12
C TRP A 73 -17.85 -3.90 19.44
N ARG A 74 -18.77 -3.87 18.48
CA ARG A 74 -20.16 -3.48 18.74
C ARG A 74 -20.99 -4.63 19.34
N GLN A 75 -20.50 -5.88 19.28
CA GLN A 75 -21.20 -7.08 19.74
C GLN A 75 -20.91 -7.42 21.23
N GLN A 76 -19.99 -6.71 21.89
CA GLN A 76 -19.58 -6.96 23.29
C GLN A 76 -20.21 -5.98 24.30
N ARG A 77 -21.25 -5.22 23.91
CA ARG A 77 -22.06 -4.39 24.81
C ARG A 77 -23.51 -4.83 24.80
#